data_AF-F3CFE2-F1
#
_entry.id   AF-F3CFE2-F1
#
_cell.length_a   1.000
_cell.length_b   1.000
_cell.length_c   1.000
_cell.angle_alpha   90.00
_cell.angle_beta   90.00
_cell.angle_gamma   90.00
#
_symmetry.space_group_name_H-M   'P 1'
#
loop_
_entity.id
_entity.type
_entity.pdbx_description
1 polymer ?
#
loop_
_entity_poly.entity_id
_entity_poly.type
_entity_poly.pdbx_seq_one_letter_code
_entity_poly.pdbx_strand_id
1 'polypeptide(L)'
;RARGEAIPLEDRRELLEGTRDEAERLDRYIQNLLDMTRLGHGALKLARDWVSPADIVGSALNRLRAVLAPLQVSTQVTGELPLLYVHAALIEQALVNVLENAARFSPVDGR
;
A
#
# COMPACT_ATOMS: atom_id res chain seq x y z
N ARG A 1 -19.96 -35.33 -25.42
CA ARG A 1 -20.63 -35.66 -24.15
C ARG A 1 -19.86 -34.95 -23.04
N ALA A 2 -20.55 -34.05 -22.35
CA ALA A 2 -20.32 -33.52 -21.00
C ALA A 2 -18.88 -33.17 -20.56
N ARG A 3 -18.58 -31.86 -20.52
CA ARG A 3 -18.13 -31.13 -19.30
C ARG A 3 -18.04 -29.63 -19.58
N GLY A 4 -19.17 -29.07 -19.98
CA GLY A 4 -19.51 -27.70 -19.63
C GLY A 4 -20.35 -27.77 -18.36
N GLU A 5 -19.76 -28.28 -17.27
CA GLU A 5 -20.38 -28.08 -15.96
C GLU A 5 -20.42 -26.58 -15.77
N ALA A 6 -21.63 -26.02 -15.72
CA ALA A 6 -21.84 -24.63 -15.44
C ALA A 6 -21.15 -24.35 -14.11
N ILE A 7 -20.00 -23.67 -14.16
CA ILE A 7 -19.25 -23.26 -12.99
C ILE A 7 -20.27 -22.57 -12.08
N PRO A 8 -20.54 -23.10 -10.87
CA PRO A 8 -21.42 -22.49 -9.91
C PRO A 8 -21.08 -21.00 -9.76
N LEU A 9 -22.11 -20.16 -9.61
CA LEU A 9 -21.90 -18.70 -9.65
C LEU A 9 -20.95 -18.22 -8.54
N GLU A 10 -20.93 -18.98 -7.44
CA GLU A 10 -19.99 -18.92 -6.31
C GLU A 10 -18.56 -19.28 -6.72
N ASP A 11 -18.31 -20.43 -7.33
CA ASP A 11 -16.99 -20.83 -7.85
C ASP A 11 -16.45 -19.82 -8.90
N ARG A 12 -17.34 -19.27 -9.74
CA ARG A 12 -16.95 -18.24 -10.72
C ARG A 12 -16.53 -16.95 -10.04
N ARG A 13 -17.18 -16.59 -8.94
CA ARG A 13 -16.87 -15.40 -8.17
C ARG A 13 -15.55 -15.56 -7.42
N GLU A 14 -15.31 -16.72 -6.82
CA GLU A 14 -14.04 -17.03 -6.15
C GLU A 14 -12.86 -17.01 -7.13
N LEU A 15 -13.03 -17.58 -8.34
CA LEU A 15 -12.01 -17.52 -9.40
C LEU A 15 -11.75 -16.07 -9.87
N LEU A 16 -12.78 -15.25 -9.98
CA LEU A 16 -12.65 -13.83 -10.36
C LEU A 16 -11.98 -13.00 -9.27
N GLU A 17 -12.34 -13.22 -8.01
CA GLU A 17 -11.73 -12.56 -6.85
C GLU A 17 -10.24 -12.96 -6.74
N GLY A 18 -9.92 -14.25 -6.86
CA GLY A 18 -8.53 -14.72 -6.88
C GLY A 18 -7.71 -14.17 -8.04
N THR A 19 -8.30 -14.06 -9.23
CA THR A 19 -7.64 -13.45 -10.41
C THR A 19 -7.38 -11.95 -10.21
N ARG A 20 -8.34 -11.23 -9.60
CA ARG A 20 -8.20 -9.80 -9.30
C ARG A 20 -7.07 -9.57 -8.30
N ASP A 21 -7.07 -10.31 -7.21
CA ASP A 21 -6.07 -10.14 -6.14
C ASP A 21 -4.65 -10.49 -6.63
N GLU A 22 -4.54 -11.47 -7.54
CA GLU A 22 -3.31 -11.80 -8.26
C GLU A 22 -2.85 -10.66 -9.18
N ALA A 23 -3.76 -10.08 -9.97
CA ALA A 23 -3.46 -8.96 -10.85
C ALA A 23 -2.99 -7.72 -10.06
N GLU A 24 -3.63 -7.41 -8.93
CA GLU A 24 -3.21 -6.34 -8.02
C GLU A 24 -1.83 -6.62 -7.42
N ARG A 25 -1.51 -7.89 -7.12
CA ARG A 25 -0.16 -8.25 -6.65
C ARG A 25 0.89 -8.04 -7.73
N LEU A 26 0.60 -8.47 -8.97
CA LEU A 26 1.51 -8.28 -10.10
C LEU A 26 1.73 -6.80 -10.40
N ASP A 27 0.68 -5.98 -10.35
CA ASP A 27 0.79 -4.53 -10.53
C ASP A 27 1.72 -3.91 -9.46
N ARG A 28 1.52 -4.26 -8.18
CA ARG A 28 2.44 -3.82 -7.10
C ARG A 28 3.89 -4.25 -7.34
N TYR A 29 4.12 -5.47 -7.83
CA TYR A 29 5.48 -5.94 -8.15
C TYR A 29 6.11 -5.19 -9.32
N ILE A 30 5.34 -4.90 -10.36
CA ILE A 30 5.81 -4.12 -11.51
C ILE A 30 6.16 -2.69 -11.05
N GLN A 31 5.29 -2.05 -10.26
CA GLN A 31 5.57 -0.71 -9.72
C GLN A 31 6.82 -0.71 -8.85
N ASN A 32 6.96 -1.66 -7.92
CA ASN A 32 8.15 -1.76 -7.07
C ASN A 32 9.45 -1.95 -7.88
N LEU A 33 9.41 -2.75 -8.95
CA LEU A 33 10.55 -2.97 -9.83
C LEU A 33 10.89 -1.71 -10.65
N LEU A 34 9.87 -1.05 -11.21
CA LEU A 34 10.04 0.21 -11.95
C LEU A 34 10.59 1.31 -11.05
N ASP A 35 10.12 1.40 -9.82
CA ASP A 35 10.61 2.36 -8.83
C ASP A 35 12.08 2.09 -8.48
N MET A 36 12.47 0.84 -8.22
CA MET A 36 13.87 0.46 -7.99
C MET A 36 14.78 0.78 -9.18
N THR A 37 14.33 0.49 -10.41
CA THR A 37 15.13 0.76 -11.63
C THR A 37 15.34 2.26 -11.85
N ARG A 38 14.31 3.08 -11.61
CA ARG A 38 14.38 4.55 -11.71
C ARG A 38 15.29 5.15 -10.63
N LEU A 39 15.26 4.59 -9.43
CA LEU A 39 16.08 5.03 -8.30
C LEU A 39 17.57 4.66 -8.51
N GLY A 40 17.86 3.47 -9.03
CA GLY A 40 19.23 2.99 -9.29
C GLY A 40 19.96 3.67 -10.44
N HIS A 41 19.24 4.21 -11.43
CA HIS A 41 19.83 4.90 -12.59
C HIS A 41 19.92 6.43 -12.44
N GLY A 42 19.55 6.99 -11.27
CA GLY A 42 19.57 8.44 -11.04
C GLY A 42 18.58 9.24 -11.92
N ALA A 43 17.73 8.56 -12.69
CA ALA A 43 16.77 9.17 -13.62
C ALA A 43 15.51 9.69 -12.91
N LEU A 44 15.30 9.34 -11.64
CA LEU A 44 14.20 9.88 -10.86
C LEU A 44 14.49 11.34 -10.50
N LYS A 45 13.91 12.27 -11.26
CA LYS A 45 13.92 13.69 -10.89
C LYS A 45 13.03 13.86 -9.65
N LEU A 46 13.66 13.84 -8.47
CA LEU A 46 12.99 14.02 -7.19
C LEU A 46 12.42 15.44 -7.10
N ALA A 47 11.12 15.57 -7.37
CA ALA A 47 10.37 16.80 -7.11
C ALA A 47 10.19 16.94 -5.60
N ARG A 48 11.08 17.70 -4.95
CA ARG A 48 11.01 17.93 -3.51
C ARG A 48 10.29 19.25 -3.23
N ASP A 49 9.54 19.27 -2.15
CA ASP A 49 8.94 20.47 -1.60
C ASP A 49 8.96 20.40 -0.07
N TRP A 50 8.70 21.53 0.60
CA TRP A 50 8.49 21.58 2.04
C TRP A 50 7.10 21.04 2.36
N VAL A 51 7.06 19.88 3.01
CA VAL A 51 5.81 19.16 3.31
C VAL A 51 5.71 18.84 4.79
N SER A 52 4.49 18.93 5.32
CA SER A 52 4.17 18.52 6.69
C SER A 52 4.25 17.00 6.84
N PRO A 53 5.01 16.48 7.83
CA PRO A 53 5.01 15.04 8.13
C PRO A 53 3.62 14.51 8.46
N ALA A 54 2.78 15.33 9.12
CA ALA A 54 1.42 14.95 9.47
C ALA A 54 0.56 14.71 8.22
N ASP A 55 0.76 15.49 7.17
CA ASP A 55 0.03 15.32 5.90
C ASP A 55 0.44 14.02 5.21
N ILE A 56 1.74 13.70 5.21
CA ILE A 56 2.26 12.46 4.62
C ILE A 56 1.71 11.24 5.37
N VAL A 57 1.75 11.27 6.71
CA VAL A 57 1.21 10.19 7.55
C VAL A 57 -0.31 10.07 7.38
N GLY A 58 -1.03 11.19 7.39
CA GLY A 58 -2.47 11.22 7.17
C GLY A 58 -2.87 10.64 5.81
N SER A 59 -2.13 10.98 4.75
CA SER A 59 -2.34 10.42 3.41
C SER A 59 -2.15 8.90 3.39
N ALA A 60 -1.03 8.40 3.95
CA ALA A 60 -0.74 6.96 4.01
C ALA A 60 -1.81 6.18 4.81
N LEU A 61 -2.22 6.70 5.97
CA LEU A 61 -3.27 6.09 6.80
C LEU A 61 -4.63 6.07 6.10
N ASN A 62 -5.00 7.16 5.41
CA ASN A 62 -6.24 7.22 4.66
C ASN A 62 -6.24 6.20 3.50
N ARG A 63 -5.12 6.08 2.77
CA ARG A 63 -4.95 5.08 1.71
C ARG A 63 -5.10 3.65 2.23
N LEU A 64 -4.62 3.39 3.45
CA LEU A 64 -4.69 2.07 4.09
C LEU A 64 -5.92 1.86 4.98
N ARG A 65 -6.91 2.75 4.95
CA ARG A 65 -8.07 2.70 5.85
C ARG A 65 -8.78 1.34 5.85
N ALA A 66 -8.95 0.72 4.69
CA ALA A 66 -9.61 -0.60 4.59
C ALA A 66 -8.73 -1.73 5.15
N VAL A 67 -7.43 -1.69 4.86
CA VAL A 67 -6.44 -2.70 5.31
C VAL A 67 -6.26 -2.63 6.83
N LEU A 68 -6.28 -1.42 7.40
CA LEU A 68 -6.08 -1.17 8.82
C LEU A 68 -7.37 -1.20 9.65
N ALA A 69 -8.54 -1.29 9.01
CA ALA A 69 -9.84 -1.33 9.69
C ALA A 69 -9.95 -2.38 10.82
N PRO A 70 -9.37 -3.60 10.73
CA PRO A 70 -9.42 -4.59 11.80
C PRO A 70 -8.34 -4.41 12.88
N LEU A 71 -7.52 -3.35 12.85
CA LEU A 71 -6.38 -3.15 13.73
C LEU A 71 -6.51 -1.86 14.56
N GLN A 72 -5.81 -1.81 15.70
CA GLN A 72 -5.75 -0.61 16.53
C GLN A 72 -4.58 0.28 16.10
N VAL A 73 -4.84 1.24 15.21
CA VAL A 73 -3.81 2.20 14.78
C VAL A 73 -3.76 3.42 15.70
N SER A 74 -2.59 3.73 16.24
CA SER A 74 -2.34 4.97 16.99
C SER A 74 -1.14 5.73 16.44
N THR A 75 -1.31 7.03 16.21
CA THR A 75 -0.22 7.93 15.83
C THR A 75 0.27 8.70 17.04
N GLN A 76 1.55 8.57 17.38
CA GLN A 76 2.18 9.33 18.46
C GLN A 76 3.27 10.22 17.89
N VAL A 77 3.14 11.51 18.13
CA VAL A 77 4.11 12.53 17.73
C VAL A 77 4.42 13.37 18.96
N THR A 78 5.71 13.50 19.28
CA THR A 78 6.16 14.30 20.41
C THR A 78 6.54 15.70 19.93
N GLY A 79 5.80 16.71 20.37
CA GLY A 79 6.04 18.11 19.99
C GLY A 79 5.61 18.44 18.56
N GLU A 80 6.00 19.63 18.09
CA GLU A 80 5.76 20.05 16.70
C GLU A 80 6.86 19.49 15.79
N LEU A 81 6.46 18.83 14.70
CA LEU A 81 7.40 18.37 13.69
C LEU A 81 7.70 19.49 12.69
N PRO A 82 8.98 19.70 12.31
CA PRO A 82 9.31 20.65 11.27
C PRO A 82 8.80 20.18 9.90
N LEU A 83 8.64 21.13 8.97
CA LEU A 83 8.46 20.79 7.56
C LEU A 83 9.68 20.03 7.03
N LEU A 84 9.45 19.07 6.15
CA LEU A 84 10.49 18.26 5.53
C LEU A 84 10.62 18.63 4.06
N TYR A 85 11.85 18.87 3.60
CA TYR A 85 12.12 19.09 2.17
C TYR A 85 12.34 17.74 1.46
N VAL A 86 11.23 17.08 1.11
CA VAL A 86 11.21 15.70 0.61
C VAL A 86 10.29 15.54 -0.59
N HIS A 87 10.39 14.40 -1.27
CA HIS A 87 9.41 14.00 -2.27
C HIS A 87 8.29 13.22 -1.57
N ALA A 88 7.19 13.90 -1.23
CA ALA A 88 6.15 13.36 -0.36
C ALA A 88 5.60 12.00 -0.81
N ALA A 89 5.35 11.80 -2.11
CA ALA A 89 4.78 10.56 -2.63
C ALA A 89 5.68 9.33 -2.37
N LEU A 90 7.00 9.49 -2.36
CA LEU A 90 7.93 8.40 -2.08
C LEU A 90 7.98 8.06 -0.59
N ILE A 91 7.88 9.08 0.27
CA ILE A 91 7.80 8.86 1.72
C ILE A 91 6.45 8.21 2.06
N GLU A 92 5.35 8.67 1.47
CA GLU A 92 4.04 8.03 1.60
C GLU A 92 4.10 6.56 1.15
N GLN A 93 4.67 6.29 -0.02
CA GLN A 93 4.81 4.91 -0.53
C GLN A 93 5.65 4.04 0.41
N ALA A 94 6.73 4.57 0.99
CA ALA A 94 7.52 3.85 1.98
C ALA A 94 6.70 3.54 3.24
N LEU A 95 5.91 4.49 3.75
CA LEU A 95 5.02 4.27 4.89
C LEU A 95 3.95 3.22 4.57
N VAL A 96 3.34 3.30 3.39
CA VAL A 96 2.34 2.32 2.93
C VAL A 96 2.93 0.91 2.95
N ASN A 97 4.12 0.72 2.37
CA ASN A 97 4.79 -0.58 2.34
C ASN A 97 5.06 -1.13 3.75
N VAL A 98 5.51 -0.28 4.68
CA VAL A 98 5.78 -0.71 6.06
C VAL A 98 4.49 -1.04 6.80
N LEU A 99 3.45 -0.21 6.66
CA LEU A 99 2.18 -0.39 7.35
C LEU A 99 1.36 -1.57 6.80
N GLU A 100 1.39 -1.82 5.48
CA GLU A 100 0.80 -3.03 4.90
C GLU A 100 1.48 -4.30 5.41
N ASN A 101 2.81 -4.27 5.55
CA ASN A 101 3.53 -5.37 6.16
C ASN A 101 3.13 -5.55 7.63
N ALA A 102 3.07 -4.47 8.41
CA ALA A 102 2.61 -4.54 9.79
C ALA A 102 1.19 -5.15 9.86
N ALA A 103 0.26 -4.69 9.02
CA ALA A 103 -1.11 -5.19 9.03
C ALA A 103 -1.21 -6.69 8.69
N ARG A 104 -0.36 -7.17 7.77
CA ARG A 104 -0.30 -8.58 7.37
C ARG A 104 0.21 -9.49 8.49
N PHE A 105 1.13 -9.00 9.32
CA PHE A 105 1.81 -9.81 10.34
C PHE A 105 1.31 -9.56 11.76
N SER A 106 0.48 -8.54 11.97
CA SER A 106 -0.17 -8.30 13.27
C SER A 106 -1.27 -9.33 13.56
N PRO A 107 -1.41 -9.77 14.81
CA PRO A 107 -2.57 -10.56 15.23
C PRO A 107 -3.86 -9.75 15.09
N VAL A 108 -5.01 -10.44 15.01
CA VAL A 108 -6.34 -9.80 15.06
C VAL A 108 -6.44 -8.97 16.35
N ASP A 109 -6.93 -7.72 16.24
CA ASP A 109 -6.93 -6.71 17.31
C ASP A 109 -5.56 -6.27 17.84
N GLY A 110 -4.48 -6.60 17.10
CA GLY A 110 -3.14 -6.10 17.36
C GLY A 110 -3.05 -4.57 17.28
N ARG A 111 -2.11 -4.01 18.03
CA ARG A 111 -1.77 -2.58 18.01
C ARG A 111 -0.49 -2.34 17.22
#